data_AF-A0A0D8XDI7-F1
#
_entry.id   AF-A0A0D8XDI7-F1
#
_cell.length_a   1.000
_cell.length_b   1.000
_cell.length_c   1.000
_cell.angle_alpha   90.00
_cell.angle_beta   90.00
_cell.angle_gamma   90.00
#
_symmetry.space_group_name_H-M   'P 1'
#
loop_
_entity.id
_entity.type
_entity.pdbx_description
1 polymer ?
#
loop_
_entity_poly.entity_id
_entity_poly.type
_entity_poly.pdbx_seq_one_letter_code
_entity_poly.pdbx_strand_id
1 'polypeptide(L)'
;MIFFMLLTLTAKSFAQNEITFDNPGNCGTATTNWKPCIERKVADQVFGSCCERFVPPECRGLCIYETNAIEARVVVRNISNFFSLVLN
;
A
#
# COMPACT_ATOMS: atom_id res chain seq x y z
N MET A 1 2.08 -7.20 -41.75
CA MET A 1 2.00 -8.12 -40.59
C MET A 1 2.50 -7.48 -39.29
N ILE A 2 3.54 -6.62 -39.33
CA ILE A 2 4.06 -5.89 -38.14
C ILE A 2 3.07 -4.83 -37.62
N PHE A 3 2.28 -4.21 -38.51
CA PHE A 3 1.31 -3.16 -38.14
C PHE A 3 0.15 -3.66 -37.26
N PHE A 4 -0.23 -4.94 -37.39
CA PHE A 4 -1.31 -5.54 -36.61
C PHE A 4 -0.87 -5.89 -35.17
N MET A 5 0.42 -6.18 -34.93
CA MET A 5 0.94 -6.47 -33.59
C MET A 5 1.06 -5.21 -32.72
N LEU A 6 1.39 -4.06 -33.31
CA LEU A 6 1.46 -2.77 -32.60
C LEU A 6 0.08 -2.33 -32.08
N LEU A 7 -0.99 -2.64 -32.81
CA LEU A 7 -2.37 -2.33 -32.41
C LEU A 7 -2.85 -3.14 -31.20
N THR A 8 -2.34 -4.36 -31.00
CA THR A 8 -2.71 -5.19 -29.85
C THR A 8 -1.95 -4.85 -28.56
N LEU A 9 -0.81 -4.16 -28.66
CA LEU A 9 0.00 -3.79 -27.49
C LEU A 9 -0.58 -2.60 -26.69
N THR A 10 -1.41 -1.76 -27.31
CA THR A 10 -1.94 -0.54 -26.68
C THR A 10 -3.29 -0.75 -25.96
N ALA A 11 -3.89 -1.94 -26.07
CA ALA A 11 -5.24 -2.20 -25.55
C ALA A 11 -5.29 -2.79 -24.12
N LYS A 12 -4.15 -3.06 -23.47
CA LYS A 12 -4.15 -3.39 -22.03
C LYS A 12 -4.02 -2.11 -21.22
N SER A 13 -5.00 -1.22 -21.38
CA SER A 13 -5.22 -0.10 -20.49
C SER A 13 -5.53 -0.65 -19.09
N PHE A 14 -4.74 -0.15 -18.14
CA PHE A 14 -4.88 -0.22 -16.69
C PHE A 14 -6.27 -0.67 -16.20
N ALA A 15 -6.32 -1.80 -15.48
CA ALA A 15 -7.50 -2.15 -14.69
C ALA A 15 -7.65 -1.08 -13.61
N GLN A 16 -8.43 -0.04 -13.90
CA GLN A 16 -8.92 0.88 -12.89
C GLN A 16 -9.93 0.07 -12.06
N ASN A 17 -9.45 -0.54 -10.97
CA ASN A 17 -10.35 -1.00 -9.91
C ASN A 17 -11.16 0.23 -9.50
N GLU A 18 -12.46 0.21 -9.74
CA GLU A 18 -13.37 1.25 -9.25
C GLU A 18 -13.30 1.21 -7.72
N ILE A 19 -12.56 2.16 -7.15
CA ILE A 19 -12.39 2.25 -5.70
C ILE A 19 -13.66 2.92 -5.17
N THR A 20 -14.65 2.13 -4.75
CA THR A 20 -15.83 2.63 -4.06
C THR A 20 -15.42 3.09 -2.66
N PHE A 21 -15.50 4.39 -2.43
CA PHE A 21 -15.19 4.99 -1.13
C PHE A 21 -16.39 4.83 -0.19
N ASP A 22 -16.23 4.02 0.84
CA ASP A 22 -17.20 3.94 1.92
C ASP A 22 -17.00 5.17 2.81
N ASN A 23 -17.91 6.15 2.67
CA ASN A 23 -17.96 7.40 3.46
C ASN A 23 -16.81 8.39 3.17
N PRO A 24 -16.92 9.23 2.12
CA PRO A 24 -15.87 10.15 1.70
C PRO A 24 -15.58 11.30 2.67
N GLY A 25 -16.38 11.47 3.73
CA GLY A 25 -16.26 12.61 4.65
C GLY A 25 -15.54 12.33 5.98
N ASN A 26 -15.50 11.07 6.44
CA ASN A 26 -15.09 10.73 7.81
C ASN A 26 -14.32 9.41 7.87
N CYS A 27 -13.19 9.31 7.20
CA CYS A 27 -12.31 8.14 7.20
C CYS A 27 -10.86 8.59 7.44
N GLY A 28 -10.00 7.68 7.92
CA GLY A 28 -8.60 8.01 8.21
C GLY A 28 -8.42 9.04 9.34
N THR A 29 -9.38 9.14 10.26
CA THR A 29 -9.34 10.07 11.40
C THR A 29 -9.15 9.32 12.71
N ALA A 30 -8.70 10.02 13.76
CA ALA A 30 -8.67 9.46 15.12
C ALA A 30 -10.06 9.00 15.60
N THR A 31 -11.13 9.72 15.23
CA THR A 31 -12.51 9.36 15.57
C THR A 31 -12.98 8.05 14.91
N THR A 32 -12.37 7.67 13.78
CA THR A 32 -12.68 6.43 13.07
C THR A 32 -11.65 5.33 13.29
N ASN A 33 -10.80 5.47 14.32
CA ASN A 33 -9.68 4.57 14.60
C ASN A 33 -8.80 4.33 13.36
N TRP A 34 -8.60 5.39 12.56
CA TRP A 34 -7.79 5.35 11.35
C TRP A 34 -8.27 4.34 10.29
N LYS A 35 -9.55 3.96 10.33
CA LYS A 35 -10.13 3.06 9.33
C LYS A 35 -9.96 3.64 7.92
N PRO A 36 -9.51 2.84 6.93
CA PRO A 36 -9.37 3.32 5.55
C PRO A 36 -10.71 3.75 4.96
N CYS A 37 -10.65 4.68 4.02
CA CYS A 37 -11.81 5.19 3.25
C CYS A 37 -12.37 4.18 2.24
N ILE A 38 -11.72 3.02 2.15
CA ILE A 38 -11.94 1.97 1.16
C ILE A 38 -11.90 0.64 1.92
N GLU A 39 -12.34 -0.44 1.29
CA GLU A 39 -12.26 -1.76 1.90
C GLU A 39 -10.81 -2.08 2.33
N ARG A 40 -10.61 -2.55 3.57
CA ARG A 40 -9.28 -2.84 4.15
C ARG A 40 -8.44 -3.71 3.20
N LYS A 41 -9.06 -4.71 2.58
CA LYS A 41 -8.41 -5.59 1.61
C LYS A 41 -7.83 -4.83 0.41
N VAL A 42 -8.55 -3.83 -0.10
CA VAL A 42 -8.08 -2.99 -1.20
C VAL A 42 -6.98 -2.05 -0.73
N ALA A 43 -7.11 -1.49 0.48
CA ALA A 43 -6.06 -0.66 1.08
C ALA A 43 -4.74 -1.44 1.25
N ASP A 44 -4.80 -2.68 1.75
CA ASP A 44 -3.64 -3.56 1.92
C ASP A 44 -2.99 -3.87 0.56
N GLN A 45 -3.79 -4.14 -0.48
CA GLN A 45 -3.28 -4.41 -1.83
C GLN A 45 -2.58 -3.19 -2.45
N VAL A 46 -3.18 -2.00 -2.32
CA VAL A 46 -2.59 -0.75 -2.82
C VAL A 46 -1.30 -0.45 -2.06
N PHE A 47 -1.32 -0.60 -0.73
CA PHE A 47 -0.13 -0.39 0.10
C PHE A 47 1.00 -1.36 -0.25
N GLY A 48 0.70 -2.65 -0.44
CA GLY A 48 1.67 -3.65 -0.87
C GLY A 48 2.30 -3.31 -2.23
N SER A 49 1.48 -2.91 -3.20
CA SER A 49 1.96 -2.48 -4.53
C SER A 49 2.87 -1.24 -4.44
N CYS A 50 2.55 -0.29 -3.57
CA CYS A 50 3.41 0.86 -3.29
C CYS A 50 4.73 0.43 -2.65
N CYS A 51 4.69 -0.49 -1.68
CA CYS A 51 5.90 -0.99 -1.04
C CYS A 51 6.83 -1.68 -2.04
N GLU A 52 6.32 -2.55 -2.91
CA GLU A 52 7.14 -3.21 -3.93
C GLU A 52 7.85 -2.21 -4.85
N ARG A 53 7.19 -1.08 -5.14
CA ARG A 53 7.69 -0.05 -6.03
C ARG A 53 8.70 0.90 -5.40
N PHE A 54 8.50 1.29 -4.14
CA PHE A 54 9.28 2.35 -3.50
C PHE A 54 10.27 1.85 -2.45
N VAL A 55 10.08 0.63 -1.93
CA VAL A 55 10.90 0.08 -0.85
C VAL A 55 11.87 -0.96 -1.42
N PRO A 56 13.18 -0.84 -1.10
CA PRO A 56 14.18 -1.83 -1.46
C PRO A 56 13.83 -3.23 -0.93
N PRO A 57 14.20 -4.31 -1.65
CA PRO A 57 13.81 -5.68 -1.30
C PRO A 57 14.21 -6.09 0.12
N GLU A 58 15.34 -5.62 0.63
CA GLU A 58 15.84 -5.86 1.99
C GLU A 58 14.94 -5.27 3.08
N CYS A 59 14.17 -4.22 2.77
CA CYS A 59 13.30 -3.51 3.70
C CYS A 59 11.82 -3.88 3.55
N ARG A 60 11.44 -4.68 2.53
CA ARG A 60 10.04 -5.02 2.27
C ARG A 60 9.37 -5.79 3.41
N GLY A 61 10.14 -6.54 4.19
CA GLY A 61 9.64 -7.22 5.39
C GLY A 61 9.14 -6.26 6.49
N LEU A 62 9.44 -4.97 6.39
CA LEU A 62 8.98 -3.93 7.32
C LEU A 62 7.71 -3.22 6.82
N CYS A 63 7.28 -3.45 5.58
CA CYS A 63 6.07 -2.86 5.04
C CYS A 63 4.83 -3.56 5.56
N ILE A 64 4.28 -3.03 6.65
CA ILE A 64 3.03 -3.51 7.25
C ILE A 64 2.06 -2.32 7.30
N TYR A 65 0.90 -2.48 6.67
CA TYR A 65 -0.19 -1.50 6.79
C TYR A 65 -1.00 -1.80 8.03
N GLU A 66 -0.94 -0.92 9.03
CA GLU A 66 -1.68 -1.09 10.27
C GLU A 66 -2.40 0.18 10.70
N THR A 67 -3.65 0.04 11.12
CA THR A 67 -4.53 1.12 11.58
C THR A 67 -4.71 1.11 13.10
N ASN A 68 -4.44 -0.03 13.74
CA ASN A 68 -4.45 -0.17 15.19
C ASN A 68 -3.20 0.50 15.79
N ALA A 69 -3.43 1.47 16.68
CA ALA A 69 -2.35 2.23 17.30
C ALA A 69 -1.39 1.39 18.16
N ILE A 70 -1.83 0.27 18.73
CA ILE A 70 -0.99 -0.61 19.55
C ILE A 70 -0.06 -1.42 18.64
N GLU A 71 -0.61 -2.03 17.60
CA GLU A 71 0.16 -2.82 16.65
C GLU A 71 1.11 -1.95 15.81
N ALA A 72 0.68 -0.75 15.42
CA ALA A 72 1.52 0.22 14.73
C ALA A 72 2.78 0.60 15.54
N ARG A 73 2.71 0.65 16.88
CA ARG A 73 3.90 0.88 17.72
C ARG A 73 4.93 -0.22 17.60
N VAL A 74 4.49 -1.47 17.44
CA VAL A 74 5.39 -2.62 17.25
C VAL A 74 6.11 -2.48 15.91
N VAL A 75 5.37 -2.14 14.84
CA VAL A 75 5.94 -1.90 13.50
C VAL A 75 6.98 -0.78 13.53
N VAL A 76 6.67 0.37 14.15
CA VAL A 76 7.60 1.49 14.29
C VAL A 76 8.86 1.10 15.07
N ARG A 77 8.72 0.33 16.16
CA ARG A 77 9.90 -0.17 16.90
C ARG A 77 10.75 -1.12 16.06
N ASN A 78 10.13 -1.99 15.27
CA ASN A 78 10.86 -2.89 14.38
C ASN A 78 11.66 -2.12 13.34
N ILE A 79 11.07 -1.07 12.74
CA ILE A 79 11.77 -0.18 11.80
C ILE A 79 12.93 0.54 12.49
N SER A 80 12.72 1.07 13.70
CA SER A 80 13.79 1.74 14.47
C SER A 80 14.93 0.78 14.82
N ASN A 81 14.64 -0.46 15.21
CA ASN A 81 15.65 -1.46 15.50
C ASN A 81 16.42 -1.87 14.25
N PHE A 82 15.72 -2.04 13.12
CA PHE A 82 16.35 -2.32 11.85
C PHE A 82 17.31 -1.20 11.44
N PHE A 83 16.89 0.06 11.58
CA PHE A 83 17.77 1.20 11.31
C PHE A 83 19.01 1.21 12.20
N SER A 84 18.86 0.92 13.50
CA SER A 84 20.00 0.80 14.42
C SER A 84 20.98 -0.33 14.07
N LEU A 85 20.49 -1.44 13.48
CA LEU A 85 21.30 -2.58 13.03
C LEU A 85 21.99 -2.35 11.69
N VAL A 86 21.46 -1.47 10.83
CA VAL A 86 22.03 -1.17 9.51
C VAL A 86 23.03 -0.01 9.58
N LEU A 87 22.91 0.87 10.58
CA LEU A 87 23.80 2.02 10.77
C LEU A 87 24.93 1.84 11.79
N ASN A 88 24.99 0.72 12.52
CA ASN A 88 26.14 0.31 13.34
C ASN A 88 26.76 -0.95 12.76
#